data_AF-A0A2D0KAR0-F1
#
_entry.id   AF-A0A2D0KAR0-F1
#
_cell.length_a   1.000
_cell.length_b   1.000
_cell.length_c   1.000
_cell.angle_alpha   90.00
_cell.angle_beta   90.00
_cell.angle_gamma   90.00
#
_symmetry.space_group_name_H-M   'P 1'
#
loop_
_entity.id
_entity.type
_entity.pdbx_description
1 polymer ?
#
loop_
_entity_poly.entity_id
_entity_poly.type
_entity_poly.pdbx_seq_one_letter_code
_entity_poly.pdbx_strand_id
1 'polypeptide(L)'
;MEMDNKQRALFYTERLLNAVDKKKEAQKIYDEINTLYWVSNNNPLNKEEKLSLIRDIENLIRQKKKVVRENFKKSRRDGLESIEEGRIANASDNSELIDLIAAMKGSLK
;
A
#
# COMPACT_ATOMS: atom_id res chain seq x y z
N MET A 1 -7.52 -8.34 20.98
CA MET A 1 -7.40 -7.03 20.33
C MET A 1 -7.77 -7.23 18.88
N GLU A 2 -8.94 -6.75 18.48
CA GLU A 2 -9.44 -6.84 17.11
C GLU A 2 -8.63 -5.87 16.23
N MET A 3 -8.06 -6.35 15.13
CA MET A 3 -7.32 -5.51 14.22
C MET A 3 -8.31 -4.76 13.33
N ASP A 4 -8.45 -3.46 13.57
CA ASP A 4 -9.35 -2.58 12.82
C ASP A 4 -8.96 -2.54 11.33
N ASN A 5 -9.93 -2.31 10.44
CA ASN A 5 -9.67 -2.26 9.00
C ASN A 5 -8.62 -1.20 8.62
N LYS A 6 -8.49 -0.11 9.38
CA LYS A 6 -7.42 0.88 9.18
C LYS A 6 -6.05 0.32 9.53
N GLN A 7 -5.95 -0.44 10.61
CA GLN A 7 -4.71 -1.11 10.99
C GLN A 7 -4.33 -2.18 9.95
N ARG A 8 -5.31 -2.91 9.41
CA ARG A 8 -5.09 -3.85 8.30
C ARG A 8 -4.60 -3.17 7.04
N ALA A 9 -5.20 -2.04 6.66
CA ALA A 9 -4.75 -1.25 5.53
C ALA A 9 -3.29 -0.82 5.68
N LEU A 10 -2.91 -0.30 6.86
CA LEU A 10 -1.54 0.07 7.18
C LEU A 10 -0.58 -1.13 7.08
N PHE A 11 -0.93 -2.26 7.66
CA PHE A 11 -0.12 -3.47 7.61
C PHE A 11 0.13 -3.97 6.19
N TYR A 12 -0.93 -4.02 5.35
CA TYR A 12 -0.79 -4.42 3.95
C TYR A 12 0.01 -3.41 3.14
N THR A 13 -0.18 -2.10 3.38
CA THR A 13 0.65 -1.06 2.77
C THR A 13 2.13 -1.23 3.13
N GLU A 14 2.45 -1.47 4.40
CA GLU A 14 3.84 -1.67 4.83
C GLU A 14 4.46 -2.94 4.23
N ARG A 15 3.69 -4.03 4.13
CA ARG A 15 4.15 -5.26 3.44
C ARG A 15 4.47 -4.98 1.96
N LEU A 16 3.60 -4.26 1.25
CA LEU A 16 3.85 -3.89 -0.15
C LEU A 16 5.09 -3.04 -0.34
N LEU A 17 5.33 -2.09 0.57
CA LEU A 17 6.47 -1.18 0.49
C LEU A 17 7.79 -1.87 0.81
N ASN A 18 7.79 -2.85 1.71
CA ASN A 18 8.99 -3.60 2.09
C ASN A 18 9.19 -4.90 1.27
N ALA A 19 8.24 -5.25 0.40
CA ALA A 19 8.33 -6.46 -0.42
C ALA A 19 9.41 -6.33 -1.49
N VAL A 20 10.21 -7.40 -1.61
CA VAL A 20 11.19 -7.57 -2.70
C VAL A 20 10.46 -7.74 -4.04
N ASP A 21 9.43 -8.59 -4.08
CA ASP A 21 8.56 -8.78 -5.24
C ASP A 21 7.16 -8.21 -4.94
N LYS A 22 6.96 -6.96 -5.34
CA LYS A 22 5.73 -6.20 -5.10
C LYS A 22 4.52 -6.79 -5.79
N LYS A 23 4.70 -7.39 -6.98
CA LYS A 23 3.60 -8.00 -7.74
C LYS A 23 3.11 -9.27 -7.06
N LYS A 24 4.03 -10.14 -6.63
CA LYS A 24 3.70 -11.35 -5.90
C LYS A 24 3.07 -11.03 -4.55
N GLU A 25 3.57 -10.02 -3.85
CA GLU A 25 3.01 -9.60 -2.57
C GLU A 25 1.62 -8.97 -2.73
N ALA A 26 1.40 -8.15 -3.76
CA ALA A 26 0.08 -7.61 -4.09
C ALA A 26 -0.95 -8.71 -4.34
N GLN A 27 -0.57 -9.76 -5.08
CA GLN A 27 -1.45 -10.91 -5.30
C GLN A 27 -1.78 -11.63 -3.99
N LYS A 28 -0.79 -11.88 -3.12
CA LYS A 28 -1.07 -12.50 -1.81
C LYS A 28 -2.02 -11.65 -0.98
N ILE A 29 -1.80 -10.34 -0.92
CA ILE A 29 -2.66 -9.43 -0.18
C ILE A 29 -4.07 -9.43 -0.77
N TYR A 30 -4.21 -9.52 -2.09
CA TYR A 30 -5.51 -9.65 -2.75
C TYR A 30 -6.25 -10.93 -2.32
N ASP A 31 -5.55 -12.06 -2.33
CA ASP A 31 -6.10 -13.34 -1.89
C ASP A 31 -6.45 -13.30 -0.38
N GLU A 32 -5.57 -12.74 0.45
CA GLU A 32 -5.82 -12.52 1.88
C GLU A 32 -7.10 -11.69 2.09
N ILE A 33 -7.24 -10.55 1.40
CA ILE A 33 -8.44 -9.68 1.46
C ILE A 33 -9.69 -10.42 1.02
N ASN A 34 -9.60 -11.28 0.00
CA ASN A 34 -10.75 -12.07 -0.45
C ASN A 34 -11.22 -13.10 0.57
N THR A 35 -10.29 -13.61 1.37
CA THR A 35 -10.55 -14.55 2.47
C THR A 35 -10.83 -13.87 3.81
N LEU A 36 -10.90 -12.53 3.88
CA LEU A 36 -11.21 -11.84 5.13
C LEU A 36 -12.68 -12.02 5.53
N TYR A 37 -12.86 -12.32 6.81
CA TYR A 37 -14.16 -12.39 7.49
C TYR A 37 -14.21 -11.32 8.59
N TRP A 38 -15.39 -10.74 8.79
CA TRP A 38 -15.69 -9.93 9.96
C TRP A 38 -15.64 -10.80 11.20
N VAL A 39 -14.75 -10.49 12.14
CA VAL A 39 -14.64 -11.24 13.40
C VAL A 39 -15.93 -11.11 14.22
N SER A 40 -16.59 -9.95 14.14
CA SER A 40 -17.80 -9.64 14.92
C SER A 40 -19.04 -10.45 14.52
N ASN A 41 -19.16 -10.83 13.25
CA ASN A 41 -20.35 -11.55 12.72
C ASN A 41 -20.00 -12.83 11.95
N ASN A 42 -18.71 -13.19 11.89
CA ASN A 42 -18.13 -14.29 11.10
C ASN A 42 -18.53 -14.32 9.61
N ASN A 43 -19.04 -13.21 9.09
CA ASN A 43 -19.45 -13.07 7.70
C ASN A 43 -18.26 -12.63 6.83
N PRO A 44 -18.14 -13.14 5.60
CA PRO A 44 -17.11 -12.66 4.68
C PRO A 44 -17.28 -11.15 4.46
N LEU A 45 -16.17 -10.45 4.22
CA LEU A 45 -16.24 -9.05 3.86
C LEU A 45 -17.04 -8.92 2.55
N ASN A 46 -18.03 -8.03 2.55
CA ASN A 46 -18.78 -7.69 1.34
C ASN A 46 -17.86 -7.01 0.33
N LYS A 47 -18.26 -7.03 -0.94
CA LYS A 47 -17.50 -6.41 -2.04
C LYS A 47 -17.15 -4.95 -1.76
N GLU A 48 -18.07 -4.18 -1.21
CA GLU A 48 -17.85 -2.77 -0.87
C GLU A 48 -16.79 -2.58 0.22
N GLU A 49 -16.78 -3.44 1.25
CA GLU A 49 -15.77 -3.41 2.32
C GLU A 49 -14.39 -3.79 1.80
N LYS A 50 -14.30 -4.83 0.95
CA LYS A 50 -13.06 -5.21 0.27
C LYS A 50 -12.52 -4.08 -0.60
N LEU A 51 -13.41 -3.41 -1.35
CA LEU A 51 -13.07 -2.25 -2.16
C LEU A 51 -12.60 -1.06 -1.31
N SER A 52 -13.27 -0.81 -0.18
CA SER A 52 -12.90 0.24 0.76
C SER A 52 -11.48 0.02 1.30
N LEU A 53 -11.19 -1.19 1.76
CA LEU A 53 -9.88 -1.58 2.26
C LEU A 53 -8.78 -1.39 1.19
N ILE A 54 -9.04 -1.79 -0.06
CA ILE A 54 -8.10 -1.63 -1.18
C ILE A 54 -7.89 -0.15 -1.52
N ARG A 55 -8.94 0.68 -1.44
CA ARG A 55 -8.84 2.13 -1.61
C ARG A 55 -8.01 2.79 -0.50
N ASP A 56 -8.16 2.34 0.75
CA ASP A 56 -7.34 2.83 1.86
C ASP A 56 -5.86 2.50 1.66
N ILE A 57 -5.54 1.28 1.20
CA ILE A 57 -4.16 0.90 0.83
C ILE A 57 -3.62 1.81 -0.28
N GLU A 58 -4.41 2.07 -1.33
CA GLU A 58 -4.04 2.98 -2.44
C GLU A 58 -3.75 4.39 -1.93
N ASN A 59 -4.63 4.92 -1.06
CA ASN A 59 -4.51 6.25 -0.48
C ASN A 59 -3.26 6.38 0.39
N LEU A 60 -2.96 5.39 1.22
CA LEU A 60 -1.78 5.38 2.08
C LEU A 60 -0.48 5.40 1.28
N ILE A 61 -0.43 4.66 0.17
CA ILE A 61 0.73 4.66 -0.74
C ILE A 61 0.88 6.02 -1.43
N ARG A 62 -0.23 6.62 -1.89
CA ARG A 62 -0.22 7.97 -2.47
C ARG A 62 0.21 9.04 -1.47
N GLN A 63 -0.24 8.96 -0.22
CA GLN A 63 0.15 9.89 0.84
C GLN A 63 1.63 9.76 1.19
N LYS A 64 2.17 8.55 1.33
CA LYS A 64 3.61 8.34 1.53
C LYS A 64 4.43 8.87 0.35
N LYS A 65 3.96 8.72 -0.91
CA LYS A 65 4.58 9.35 -2.09
C LYS A 65 4.66 10.87 -1.97
N LYS A 66 3.61 11.53 -1.45
CA LYS A 66 3.59 12.99 -1.25
C LYS A 66 4.62 13.44 -0.22
N VAL A 67 4.66 12.78 0.95
CA VAL A 67 5.61 13.10 2.03
C VAL A 67 7.06 12.89 1.59
N VAL A 68 7.35 11.80 0.88
CA VAL A 68 8.70 11.53 0.36
C VAL A 68 9.11 12.61 -0.66
N ARG A 69 8.24 12.95 -1.62
CA ARG A 69 8.52 13.95 -2.66
C ARG A 69 8.76 15.36 -2.09
N GLU A 70 8.04 15.75 -1.04
CA GLU A 70 8.23 17.05 -0.38
C GLU A 70 9.56 17.13 0.39
N ASN A 71 9.96 16.06 1.09
CA ASN A 71 11.26 16.00 1.78
C ASN A 71 12.46 16.02 0.81
N PHE A 72 12.36 15.34 -0.34
CA PHE A 72 13.38 15.39 -1.39
C PHE A 72 13.51 16.78 -2.02
N LYS A 73 12.40 17.52 -2.18
CA LYS A 73 12.42 18.88 -2.74
C LYS A 73 13.03 19.90 -1.77
N LYS A 74 12.89 19.69 -0.47
CA LYS A 74 13.49 20.53 0.58
C LYS A 74 15.00 20.26 0.74
N SER A 75 15.42 18.99 0.66
CA SER A 75 16.83 18.60 0.82
C SER A 75 17.72 18.98 -0.37
N ARG A 76 17.17 19.15 -1.59
CA ARG A 76 17.95 19.61 -2.76
C ARG A 76 18.26 21.11 -2.80
N ARG A 77 17.74 21.92 -1.88
CA ARG A 77 18.05 23.36 -1.80
C ARG A 77 19.21 23.67 -0.84
N ASP A 78 19.70 22.69 -0.09
CA ASP A 78 20.68 22.88 0.97
C ASP A 78 21.75 21.77 0.87
N GLY A 79 22.87 22.05 0.21
CA GLY A 79 24.08 21.23 0.29
C GLY A 79 24.13 19.97 -0.59
N LEU A 80 25.13 19.92 -1.47
CA LEU A 80 25.45 18.79 -2.33
C LEU A 80 26.53 17.92 -1.67
N GLU A 81 26.18 16.92 -0.85
CA GLU A 81 27.13 15.88 -0.39
C GLU A 81 26.48 14.48 -0.29
N SER A 82 26.93 13.60 -1.18
CA SER A 82 27.37 12.21 -0.97
C SER A 82 26.54 11.18 -0.15
N ILE A 83 26.38 10.02 -0.80
CA ILE A 83 26.31 8.64 -0.27
C ILE A 83 24.90 8.08 0.02
N GLU A 84 24.40 7.38 -1.01
CA GLU A 84 24.09 5.94 -1.01
C GLU A 84 23.32 5.30 0.17
N GLU A 85 22.40 4.42 -0.22
CA GLU A 85 21.74 3.39 0.58
C GLU A 85 20.71 3.82 1.64
N GLY A 86 19.45 3.90 1.20
CA GLY A 86 18.32 3.77 2.13
C GLY A 86 17.04 4.39 1.62
N ARG A 87 16.35 3.71 0.71
CA ARG A 87 14.95 4.01 0.32
C ARG A 87 14.79 5.34 -0.43
N ILE A 88 15.47 5.50 -1.57
CA ILE A 88 14.85 6.21 -2.69
C ILE A 88 13.69 5.31 -3.12
N ALA A 89 12.53 5.46 -2.47
CA ALA A 89 11.29 4.85 -2.93
C ALA A 89 11.01 5.50 -4.29
N ASN A 90 11.52 4.86 -5.35
CA ASN A 90 11.49 5.39 -6.70
C ASN A 90 10.06 5.81 -7.03
N ALA A 91 9.90 7.00 -7.61
CA ALA A 91 8.60 7.40 -8.13
C ALA A 91 8.05 6.38 -9.14
N SER A 92 8.93 5.59 -9.79
CA SER A 92 8.60 4.41 -10.60
C SER A 92 7.95 3.30 -9.76
N ASP A 93 8.65 2.78 -8.75
CA ASP A 93 8.17 1.69 -7.88
C ASP A 93 6.80 2.00 -7.27
N ASN A 94 6.58 3.25 -6.83
CA ASN A 94 5.30 3.65 -6.24
C ASN A 94 4.18 3.85 -7.27
N SER A 95 4.49 4.11 -8.54
CA SER A 95 3.48 4.19 -9.60
C SER A 95 3.07 2.79 -10.05
N GLU A 96 4.04 1.88 -10.19
CA GLU A 96 3.79 0.46 -10.44
C GLU A 96 2.94 -0.17 -9.32
N LEU A 97 3.16 0.19 -8.06
CA LEU A 97 2.29 -0.21 -6.95
C LEU A 97 0.85 0.29 -7.09
N ILE A 98 0.66 1.52 -7.54
CA ILE A 98 -0.69 2.09 -7.75
C ILE A 98 -1.40 1.35 -8.88
N ASP A 99 -0.69 1.02 -9.96
CA ASP A 99 -1.24 0.25 -11.08
C ASP A 99 -1.60 -1.18 -10.66
N LEU A 100 -0.77 -1.83 -9.84
CA LEU A 100 -1.05 -3.15 -9.27
C LEU A 100 -2.30 -3.14 -8.37
N ILE A 101 -2.43 -2.13 -7.52
CA ILE A 101 -3.60 -1.97 -6.64
C ILE A 101 -4.86 -1.63 -7.44
N ALA A 102 -4.73 -0.81 -8.49
CA ALA A 102 -5.82 -0.52 -9.40
C ALA A 102 -6.30 -1.80 -10.11
N ALA A 103 -5.38 -2.68 -10.52
CA ALA A 103 -5.70 -3.98 -11.10
C ALA A 103 -6.42 -4.91 -10.10
N MET A 104 -6.01 -4.94 -8.83
CA MET A 104 -6.73 -5.65 -7.76
C MET A 104 -8.17 -5.14 -7.61
N LYS A 105 -8.36 -3.81 -7.63
CA LYS A 105 -9.67 -3.18 -7.54
C LYS A 105 -10.59 -3.59 -8.70
N GLY A 106 -10.05 -3.65 -9.92
CA GLY A 106 -10.78 -4.08 -11.12
C GLY A 106 -11.08 -5.58 -11.17
N SER A 107 -10.32 -6.40 -10.44
CA SER A 107 -10.48 -7.86 -10.43
C SER A 107 -11.48 -8.38 -9.39
N LEU A 108 -11.95 -7.52 -8.46
CA LEU A 108 -12.96 -7.88 -7.48
C LEU A 108 -14.31 -8.19 -8.14
N LYS A 109 -14.69 -9.46 -8.10
CA LYS A 109 -16.03 -9.93 -8.49
C LYS A 109 -17.05 -9.69 -7.39
#